data_AF-A0A2R6M456-F1
#
_entry.id   AF-A0A2R6M456-F1
#
_cell.length_a   1.000
_cell.length_b   1.000
_cell.length_c   1.000
_cell.angle_alpha   90.00
_cell.angle_beta   90.00
_cell.angle_gamma   90.00
#
_symmetry.space_group_name_H-M   'P 1'
#
loop_
_entity.id
_entity.type
_entity.pdbx_description
1 polymer ?
#
loop_
_entity_poly.entity_id
_entity_poly.type
_entity_poly.pdbx_seq_one_letter_code
_entity_poly.pdbx_strand_id
1 'polypeptide(L)'
;MYSGRYLAYVKDEVLPVTIDLLVDELQCRQTDASWSYQYFEDHSVEKTVEGSGESVRVQVPTEELLIAVKLHSGRLTDARDVVALIEDADLEKVENHIDRGGSLAQHPSMQAAFSVIRPVHTTETASVTRSTR
;
A
#
# COMPACT_ATOMS: atom_id res chain seq x y z
N MET A 1 -3.98 -15.06 18.49
CA MET A 1 -4.48 -14.94 17.11
C MET A 1 -5.47 -13.81 17.10
N TYR A 2 -5.16 -12.72 16.39
CA TYR A 2 -6.19 -11.76 16.01
C TYR A 2 -7.05 -12.47 14.95
N SER A 3 -8.37 -12.33 15.05
CA SER A 3 -9.26 -12.76 13.99
C SER A 3 -9.87 -11.48 13.47
N GLY A 4 -9.40 -11.01 12.32
CA GLY A 4 -9.91 -9.79 11.69
C GLY A 4 -11.42 -9.84 11.52
N ARG A 5 -12.07 -8.69 11.67
CA ARG A 5 -13.51 -8.53 11.45
C ARG A 5 -13.77 -7.39 10.48
N TYR A 6 -14.70 -7.61 9.56
CA TYR A 6 -15.15 -6.60 8.61
C TYR A 6 -16.52 -6.07 9.04
N LEU A 7 -16.64 -4.75 9.15
CA LEU A 7 -17.90 -4.05 9.37
C LEU A 7 -18.07 -3.02 8.25
N ALA A 8 -19.29 -2.90 7.73
CA ALA A 8 -19.62 -1.90 6.73
C ALA A 8 -20.79 -1.06 7.23
N TYR A 9 -20.64 0.26 7.18
CA TYR A 9 -21.70 1.21 7.46
C TYR A 9 -22.04 1.96 6.18
N VAL A 10 -23.33 2.00 5.84
CA VAL A 10 -23.81 2.71 4.67
C VAL A 10 -24.73 3.83 5.15
N LYS A 11 -24.37 5.07 4.80
CA LYS A 11 -25.26 6.21 4.91
C LYS A 11 -26.04 6.30 3.61
N ASP A 12 -27.29 5.83 3.64
CA ASP A 12 -28.17 5.75 2.47
C ASP A 12 -28.99 7.04 2.34
N GLU A 13 -28.36 8.06 1.75
CA GLU A 13 -28.97 9.34 1.37
C GLU A 13 -28.86 9.54 -0.15
N VAL A 14 -29.29 10.70 -0.67
CA VAL A 14 -29.19 11.03 -2.11
C VAL A 14 -27.80 10.78 -2.71
N LEU A 15 -26.74 10.95 -1.93
CA LEU A 15 -25.37 10.52 -2.25
C LEU A 15 -24.92 9.48 -1.22
N PRO A 16 -24.96 8.18 -1.54
CA PRO A 16 -24.62 7.14 -0.59
C PRO A 16 -23.13 7.15 -0.27
N VAL A 17 -22.80 7.01 1.01
CA VAL A 17 -21.42 6.91 1.50
C VAL A 17 -21.27 5.60 2.26
N THR A 18 -20.26 4.81 1.90
CA THR A 18 -19.90 3.58 2.61
C THR A 18 -18.61 3.79 3.40
N ILE A 19 -18.62 3.33 4.65
CA ILE A 19 -17.44 3.26 5.51
C ILE A 19 -17.17 1.79 5.79
N ASP A 20 -16.03 1.31 5.28
CA ASP A 20 -15.52 -0.02 5.54
C ASP A 20 -14.54 0.03 6.73
N LEU A 21 -14.82 -0.77 7.76
CA LEU A 21 -13.95 -0.93 8.91
C LEU A 21 -13.33 -2.32 8.89
N LEU A 22 -12.00 -2.35 8.89
CA LEU A 22 -11.18 -3.54 9.04
C LEU A 22 -10.66 -3.55 10.47
N VAL A 23 -11.33 -4.32 11.32
CA VAL A 23 -11.08 -4.34 12.77
C VAL A 23 -10.11 -5.46 13.11
N ASP A 24 -9.16 -5.17 13.99
CA ASP A 24 -8.12 -6.07 14.51
C ASP A 24 -7.05 -6.47 13.48
N GLU A 25 -7.42 -6.75 12.23
CA GLU A 25 -6.51 -7.23 11.18
C GLU A 25 -7.06 -6.96 9.77
N LEU A 26 -6.16 -6.66 8.83
CA LEU A 26 -6.42 -6.76 7.39
C LEU A 26 -5.79 -8.05 6.86
N GLN A 27 -6.61 -8.93 6.28
CA GLN A 27 -6.17 -10.16 5.65
C GLN A 27 -6.45 -10.16 4.16
N CYS A 28 -5.46 -10.52 3.36
CA CYS A 28 -5.62 -10.74 1.92
C CYS A 28 -5.82 -12.23 1.62
N ARG A 29 -7.05 -12.58 1.18
CA ARG A 29 -7.43 -13.97 0.88
C ARG A 29 -6.69 -14.60 -0.31
N GLN A 30 -6.09 -13.79 -1.18
CA GLN A 30 -5.39 -14.31 -2.36
C GLN A 30 -3.95 -14.75 -2.06
N THR A 31 -3.35 -14.15 -1.03
CA THR A 31 -1.94 -14.33 -0.70
C THR A 31 -1.72 -14.80 0.73
N ASP A 32 -2.80 -15.05 1.47
CA ASP A 32 -2.83 -15.32 2.91
C ASP A 32 -2.09 -14.26 3.77
N ALA A 33 -1.72 -13.12 3.19
CA ALA A 33 -1.00 -12.06 3.87
C ALA A 33 -1.90 -11.37 4.88
N SER A 34 -1.33 -11.03 6.05
CA SER A 34 -2.06 -10.38 7.13
C SER A 34 -1.26 -9.26 7.79
N TRP A 35 -1.94 -8.17 8.16
CA TRP A 35 -1.40 -7.08 8.95
C TRP A 35 -2.34 -6.78 10.12
N SER A 36 -1.84 -6.85 11.35
CA SER A 36 -2.62 -6.50 12.54
C SER A 36 -2.84 -4.99 12.62
N TYR A 37 -3.82 -4.57 13.42
CA TYR A 37 -4.03 -3.16 13.75
C TYR A 37 -2.76 -2.51 14.32
N GLN A 38 -2.07 -3.19 15.26
CA GLN A 38 -0.80 -2.70 15.82
C GLN A 38 0.23 -2.43 14.72
N TYR A 39 0.29 -3.31 13.71
CA TYR A 39 1.22 -3.11 12.62
C TYR A 39 0.91 -1.84 11.81
N PHE A 40 -0.38 -1.58 11.54
CA PHE A 40 -0.80 -0.33 10.92
C PHE A 40 -0.48 0.88 11.81
N GLU A 41 -0.71 0.78 13.11
CA GLU A 41 -0.42 1.85 14.07
C GLU A 41 1.08 2.19 14.08
N ASP A 42 1.95 1.18 14.15
CA ASP A 42 3.41 1.35 14.16
C ASP A 42 3.96 1.92 12.83
N HIS A 43 3.20 1.79 11.74
CA HIS A 43 3.56 2.24 10.40
C HIS A 43 2.55 3.27 9.86
N SER A 44 2.04 4.11 10.75
CA SER A 44 1.21 5.26 10.40
C SER A 44 1.90 6.56 10.77
N VAL A 45 1.50 7.62 10.09
CA VAL A 45 1.91 9.00 10.37
C VAL A 45 0.69 9.85 10.63
N GLU A 46 0.81 10.81 11.55
CA GLU A 46 -0.24 11.79 11.79
C GLU A 46 -0.36 12.71 10.56
N LYS A 47 -1.58 12.83 10.01
CA LYS A 47 -1.91 13.80 8.96
C LYS A 47 -3.14 14.60 9.36
N THR A 48 -3.18 15.85 8.95
CA THR A 48 -4.40 16.67 9.02
C THR A 48 -5.19 16.46 7.73
N VAL A 49 -6.44 16.02 7.87
CA VAL A 49 -7.39 15.92 6.76
C VAL A 49 -8.34 17.11 6.86
N GLU A 50 -8.34 17.92 5.80
CA GLU A 50 -9.20 19.10 5.67
C GLU A 50 -10.58 18.68 5.13
N GLY A 51 -11.63 18.93 5.89
CA GLY A 51 -13.01 18.82 5.44
C GLY A 51 -13.55 20.15 4.91
N SER A 52 -14.81 20.17 4.49
CA SER A 52 -15.47 21.39 3.98
C SER A 52 -15.70 22.49 5.04
N GLY A 53 -15.39 22.23 6.31
CA GLY A 53 -15.61 23.17 7.42
C GLY A 53 -14.86 22.87 8.71
N GLU A 54 -14.32 21.66 8.86
CA GLU A 54 -13.49 21.26 10.01
C GLU A 54 -12.28 20.47 9.50
N SER A 55 -11.17 20.55 10.22
CA SER A 55 -10.01 19.69 10.00
C SER A 55 -9.85 18.69 11.14
N VAL A 56 -9.41 17.48 10.81
CA VAL A 56 -9.22 16.40 11.78
C VAL A 56 -7.82 15.83 11.65
N ARG A 57 -7.17 15.57 12.79
CA ARG A 57 -5.89 14.85 12.82
C ARG A 57 -6.16 13.36 12.91
N VAL A 58 -5.58 12.61 11.99
CA VAL A 58 -5.80 11.17 11.84
C VAL A 58 -4.46 10.46 11.65
N GLN A 59 -4.41 9.19 12.03
CA GLN A 59 -3.31 8.30 11.69
C GLN A 59 -3.56 7.75 10.28
N VAL A 60 -2.60 7.95 9.38
CA VAL A 60 -2.65 7.44 8.01
C VAL A 60 -1.48 6.49 7.81
N PRO A 61 -1.70 5.26 7.33
CA PRO A 61 -0.62 4.34 7.02
C PRO A 61 0.40 4.97 6.06
N THR A 62 1.67 4.62 6.20
CA THR A 62 2.70 5.07 5.26
C THR A 62 2.35 4.64 3.84
N GLU A 63 2.83 5.42 2.87
CA GLU A 63 2.62 5.15 1.46
C GLU A 63 3.12 3.75 1.08
N GLU A 64 4.27 3.35 1.61
CA GLU A 64 4.87 2.05 1.33
C GLU A 64 4.02 0.88 1.86
N LEU A 65 3.37 1.05 3.02
CA LEU A 65 2.45 0.05 3.55
C LEU A 65 1.18 -0.03 2.69
N LEU A 66 0.63 1.10 2.25
CA LEU A 66 -0.54 1.12 1.37
C LEU A 66 -0.24 0.45 0.02
N ILE A 67 0.95 0.70 -0.55
CA ILE A 67 1.41 0.05 -1.78
C ILE A 67 1.51 -1.46 -1.60
N ALA A 68 2.17 -1.93 -0.52
CA ALA A 68 2.30 -3.36 -0.26
C ALA A 68 0.93 -4.04 -0.14
N VAL A 69 0.02 -3.47 0.66
CA VAL A 69 -1.35 -3.95 0.80
C VAL A 69 -2.09 -4.02 -0.55
N LYS A 70 -1.93 -3.00 -1.40
CA LYS A 70 -2.53 -2.98 -2.74
C LYS A 70 -1.94 -4.05 -3.64
N LEU A 71 -0.63 -4.28 -3.62
CA LEU A 71 0.01 -5.34 -4.40
C LEU A 71 -0.50 -6.73 -4.03
N HIS A 72 -0.75 -6.98 -2.74
CA HIS A 72 -1.33 -8.25 -2.29
C HIS A 72 -2.76 -8.49 -2.80
N SER A 73 -3.51 -7.45 -3.19
CA SER A 73 -4.82 -7.62 -3.82
C SER A 73 -4.76 -8.15 -5.26
N GLY A 74 -3.56 -8.21 -5.85
CA GLY A 74 -3.24 -9.00 -7.03
C GLY A 74 -3.88 -8.55 -8.34
N ARG A 75 -4.54 -7.39 -8.39
CA ARG A 75 -5.17 -6.90 -9.63
C ARG A 75 -4.15 -6.14 -10.48
N LEU A 76 -4.06 -6.50 -11.76
CA LEU A 76 -3.23 -5.79 -12.73
C LEU A 76 -3.60 -4.30 -12.91
N THR A 77 -4.86 -3.94 -12.65
CA THR A 77 -5.29 -2.53 -12.59
C THR A 77 -4.58 -1.77 -11.47
N ASP A 78 -4.39 -2.43 -10.34
CA ASP A 78 -3.83 -1.82 -9.14
C ASP A 78 -2.32 -1.63 -9.30
N ALA A 79 -1.67 -2.37 -10.21
CA ALA A 79 -0.28 -2.11 -10.59
C ALA A 79 -0.09 -0.74 -11.26
N ARG A 80 -1.07 -0.25 -12.03
CA ARG A 80 -1.01 1.10 -12.63
C ARG A 80 -1.20 2.18 -11.58
N ASP A 81 -2.15 1.98 -10.67
CA ASP A 81 -2.36 2.88 -9.55
C ASP A 81 -1.11 2.95 -8.67
N VAL A 82 -0.46 1.81 -8.41
CA VAL A 82 0.80 1.78 -7.68
C VAL A 82 1.89 2.53 -8.45
N VAL A 83 2.06 2.34 -9.77
CA VAL A 83 3.04 3.12 -10.55
C VAL A 83 2.80 4.62 -10.44
N ALA A 84 1.54 5.07 -10.38
CA ALA A 84 1.22 6.49 -10.19
C ALA A 84 1.50 7.00 -8.76
N LEU A 85 1.40 6.12 -7.75
CA LEU A 85 1.66 6.46 -6.36
C LEU A 85 3.14 6.35 -5.99
N ILE A 86 3.98 5.73 -6.80
CA ILE A 86 5.32 5.34 -6.37
C ILE A 86 6.41 6.38 -6.63
N GLU A 87 6.09 7.52 -7.25
CA GLU A 87 7.07 8.54 -7.62
C GLU A 87 7.97 8.95 -6.44
N ASP A 88 7.44 9.00 -5.21
CA ASP A 88 8.17 9.38 -3.99
C ASP A 88 8.40 8.22 -2.99
N ALA A 89 7.90 7.01 -3.28
CA ALA A 89 7.89 5.92 -2.30
C ALA A 89 9.19 5.11 -2.27
N ASP A 90 9.60 4.70 -1.07
CA ASP A 90 10.81 3.89 -0.86
C ASP A 90 10.54 2.41 -1.14
N LEU A 91 11.04 1.90 -2.27
CA LEU A 91 10.84 0.50 -2.68
C LEU A 91 11.39 -0.51 -1.67
N GLU A 92 12.48 -0.21 -0.96
CA GLU A 92 13.03 -1.13 0.03
C GLU A 92 12.07 -1.27 1.22
N LYS A 93 11.41 -0.18 1.62
CA LYS A 93 10.37 -0.23 2.66
C LYS A 93 9.11 -0.94 2.16
N VAL A 94 8.73 -0.78 0.90
CA VAL A 94 7.63 -1.55 0.31
C VAL A 94 7.92 -3.05 0.40
N GLU A 95 9.13 -3.49 0.05
CA GLU A 95 9.55 -4.90 0.14
C GLU A 95 9.43 -5.44 1.58
N ASN A 96 9.78 -4.63 2.59
CA ASN A 96 9.65 -5.01 4.00
C ASN A 96 8.19 -5.25 4.45
N HIS A 97 7.21 -4.66 3.76
CA HIS A 97 5.79 -4.82 4.04
C HIS A 97 5.15 -5.99 3.29
N ILE A 98 5.76 -6.46 2.19
CA ILE A 98 5.23 -7.52 1.31
C ILE A 98 5.41 -8.93 1.92
N ASP A 99 6.47 -9.18 2.69
CA ASP A 99 6.75 -10.53 3.20
C ASP A 99 5.89 -10.90 4.43
N ARG A 100 4.56 -10.99 4.21
CA ARG A 100 3.54 -11.17 5.27
C ARG A 100 2.55 -12.30 5.03
N GLY A 101 2.70 -13.05 3.93
CA GLY A 101 1.86 -14.21 3.57
C GLY A 101 2.61 -15.32 2.81
N GLY A 102 3.94 -15.20 2.70
CA GLY A 102 4.77 -16.01 1.81
C GLY A 102 5.63 -15.13 0.90
N SER A 103 6.64 -15.73 0.29
CA SER A 103 7.55 -15.00 -0.60
C SER A 103 6.81 -14.46 -1.82
N LEU A 104 7.20 -13.26 -2.29
CA LEU A 104 6.73 -12.66 -3.56
C LEU A 104 6.76 -13.67 -4.74
N ALA A 105 7.72 -14.59 -4.75
CA ALA A 105 7.87 -15.62 -5.76
C ALA A 105 6.71 -16.64 -5.82
N GLN A 106 5.93 -16.75 -4.75
CA GLN A 106 4.79 -17.67 -4.64
C GLN A 106 3.50 -17.07 -5.24
N HIS A 107 3.51 -15.79 -5.62
CA HIS A 107 2.35 -15.07 -6.14
C HIS A 107 2.67 -14.40 -7.50
N PRO A 108 2.47 -15.10 -8.63
CA PRO A 108 2.87 -14.61 -9.96
C PRO A 108 2.23 -13.28 -10.37
N SER A 109 0.99 -13.03 -9.96
CA SER A 109 0.30 -11.75 -10.21
C SER A 109 0.96 -10.59 -9.46
N MET A 110 1.36 -10.82 -8.21
CA MET A 110 2.07 -9.85 -7.38
C MET A 110 3.50 -9.62 -7.90
N GLN A 111 4.19 -10.68 -8.33
CA GLN A 111 5.50 -10.58 -8.96
C GLN A 111 5.45 -9.78 -10.26
N ALA A 112 4.43 -10.00 -11.09
CA ALA A 112 4.22 -9.22 -12.31
C ALA A 112 3.98 -7.74 -12.00
N ALA A 113 3.11 -7.42 -11.04
CA ALA A 113 2.88 -6.05 -10.60
C ALA A 113 4.15 -5.38 -10.09
N PHE A 114 4.91 -6.07 -9.24
CA PHE A 114 6.17 -5.58 -8.68
C PHE A 114 7.26 -5.38 -9.75
N SER A 115 7.29 -6.23 -10.78
CA SER A 115 8.22 -6.11 -11.91
C SER A 115 7.95 -4.92 -12.83
N VAL A 116 6.72 -4.38 -12.84
CA VAL A 116 6.40 -3.15 -13.57
C VAL A 116 6.91 -1.92 -12.82
N ILE A 117 6.98 -2.03 -11.50
CA ILE A 117 7.36 -0.96 -10.58
C ILE A 117 8.89 -0.77 -10.49
N ARG A 118 9.66 -1.85 -10.29
CA ARG A 118 11.13 -1.79 -10.20
C ARG A 118 11.87 -1.13 -11.38
N PRO A 119 11.50 -1.32 -12.66
CA PRO A 119 12.26 -0.78 -13.78
C PRO A 119 12.18 0.75 -13.87
N VAL A 120 11.17 1.39 -13.27
CA VAL A 120 11.01 2.85 -13.31
C VAL A 120 12.11 3.58 -12.51
N HIS A 121 12.70 2.95 -11.48
CA HIS A 121 13.67 3.58 -10.59
C HIS A 121 15.14 3.13 -10.79
N THR A 122 15.43 2.29 -11.80
CA THR A 122 16.82 1.83 -12.06
C THR A 122 17.59 2.75 -13.04
N THR A 123 16.96 3.75 -13.63
CA THR A 123 17.61 4.67 -14.59
C THR A 123 17.97 6.03 -14.00
N GLU A 124 18.72 6.07 -12.90
CA GLU A 124 19.53 7.26 -12.59
C GLU A 124 20.78 6.94 -11.75
N THR A 125 21.68 6.13 -12.29
CA THR A 125 23.10 6.21 -11.90
C THR A 125 24.01 5.83 -13.07
N ALA A 126 23.79 6.42 -14.24
CA ALA A 126 24.82 6.46 -15.27
C ALA A 126 25.76 7.62 -14.94
N SER A 127 26.77 7.36 -14.11
CA SER A 127 27.87 8.28 -13.87
C SER A 127 28.54 8.68 -15.19
N VAL A 128 28.35 9.94 -15.59
CA VAL A 128 29.09 10.57 -16.68
C VAL A 128 30.56 10.67 -16.26
N THR A 129 31.38 9.71 -16.68
CA THR A 129 32.84 9.84 -16.58
C THR A 129 33.28 10.80 -17.68
N ARG A 130 33.51 12.05 -17.31
CA ARG A 130 34.07 13.08 -18.18
C ARG A 130 35.53 12.70 -18.47
N SER A 131 35.80 12.13 -19.64
CA SER A 131 37.15 11.92 -20.16
C SER A 131 37.73 13.26 -20.59
N THR A 132 38.52 13.91 -19.73
CA THR A 132 39.42 15.00 -20.15
C THR A 132 40.63 14.40 -20.86
N ARG A 133 40.81 14.82 -22.11
CA ARG A 133 42.01 14.59 -22.91
C ARG A 133 42.95 15.78 -22.77
#